data_AF-A0A9D9V428-F1
#
_entry.id   AF-A0A9D9V428-F1
#
_cell.length_a   1.000
_cell.length_b   1.000
_cell.length_c   1.000
_cell.angle_alpha   90.00
_cell.angle_beta   90.00
_cell.angle_gamma   90.00
#
_symmetry.space_group_name_H-M   'P 1'
#
loop_
_entity.id
_entity.type
_entity.pdbx_description
1 polymer ?
#
loop_
_entity_poly.entity_id
_entity_poly.type
_entity_poly.pdbx_seq_one_letter_code
_entity_poly.pdbx_strand_id
1 'polypeptide(L)'
;MNHVFPRPIFIPLVISVLLLNWYFIFIAHSLTFLYYVLWLGGFGIFFLKYRKNIVAHLANWNISHPIKFILLGYAAVLTEEFTVALVHSFTEGFSLPGFGQLIFQFWAFNLFAFTGFILGWYFLLKRYRYSATDLFFIVGAWGLFSEHTLTFLRTNTLAAILLILPTMSTYNLIITPAIASISQFGEKEMNPWKKYPYSFLVIFAFSVIPVLILALLRWQFPGAFPPCEYISC
;
A
#
# COMPACT_ATOMS: atom_id res chain seq x y z
N MET A 1 -6.33 -12.27 -14.92
CA MET A 1 -5.93 -12.46 -13.50
C MET A 1 -7.15 -12.23 -12.62
N ASN A 2 -7.71 -13.26 -12.00
CA ASN A 2 -9.08 -13.18 -11.44
C ASN A 2 -9.17 -12.80 -9.96
N HIS A 3 -8.05 -12.63 -9.24
CA HIS A 3 -8.08 -12.32 -7.81
C HIS A 3 -6.92 -11.43 -7.40
N VAL A 4 -7.23 -10.32 -6.72
CA VAL A 4 -6.29 -9.42 -6.04
C VAL A 4 -5.76 -10.06 -4.76
N PHE A 5 -6.63 -10.79 -4.07
CA PHE A 5 -6.28 -11.62 -2.92
C PHE A 5 -6.40 -13.08 -3.33
N PRO A 6 -5.32 -13.88 -3.26
CA PRO A 6 -5.45 -15.32 -3.43
C PRO A 6 -6.57 -15.84 -2.53
N ARG A 7 -7.53 -16.58 -3.10
CA ARG A 7 -8.65 -17.20 -2.35
C ARG A 7 -8.25 -17.83 -1.01
N PRO A 8 -7.12 -18.56 -0.89
CA PRO A 8 -6.74 -19.16 0.40
C PRO A 8 -6.40 -18.14 1.50
N ILE A 9 -6.17 -16.87 1.16
CA ILE A 9 -5.72 -15.83 2.12
C ILE A 9 -6.91 -15.09 2.74
N PHE A 10 -8.10 -15.17 2.15
CA PHE A 10 -9.25 -14.39 2.62
C PHE A 10 -9.67 -14.73 4.06
N ILE A 11 -9.83 -16.01 4.38
CA ILE A 11 -10.21 -16.44 5.75
C ILE A 11 -9.09 -16.09 6.75
N PRO A 12 -7.81 -16.43 6.51
CA PRO A 12 -6.71 -15.99 7.36
C PRO A 12 -6.65 -14.48 7.57
N LEU A 13 -6.89 -13.69 6.52
CA LEU A 13 -6.92 -12.23 6.60
C LEU A 13 -8.03 -11.73 7.53
N VAL A 14 -9.26 -12.25 7.37
CA VAL A 14 -10.39 -11.87 8.24
C VAL A 14 -10.06 -12.19 9.69
N ILE A 15 -9.53 -13.38 9.98
CA ILE A 15 -9.12 -13.76 11.33
C ILE A 15 -8.03 -12.81 11.84
N SER A 16 -7.01 -12.53 11.03
CA SER A 16 -5.90 -11.63 11.39
C SER A 16 -6.39 -10.22 11.71
N VAL A 17 -7.31 -9.66 10.91
CA VAL A 17 -7.89 -8.33 11.13
C VAL A 17 -8.74 -8.30 12.40
N LEU A 18 -9.55 -9.33 12.65
CA LEU A 18 -10.35 -9.41 13.88
C LEU A 18 -9.47 -9.48 15.14
N LEU A 19 -8.42 -10.31 15.11
CA LEU A 19 -7.46 -10.43 16.21
C LEU A 19 -6.65 -9.14 16.39
N LEU A 20 -6.24 -8.49 15.29
CA LEU A 20 -5.52 -7.22 15.34
C LEU A 20 -6.39 -6.10 15.92
N ASN A 21 -7.66 -6.04 15.55
CA ASN A 21 -8.60 -5.07 16.12
C ASN A 21 -8.83 -5.34 17.61
N TRP A 22 -8.99 -6.61 18.00
CA TRP A 22 -9.06 -6.99 19.42
C TRP A 22 -7.80 -6.54 20.17
N TYR A 23 -6.62 -6.77 19.60
CA TYR A 23 -5.36 -6.31 20.17
C TYR A 23 -5.31 -4.79 20.35
N PHE A 24 -5.68 -4.01 19.33
CA PHE A 24 -5.66 -2.55 19.41
C PHE A 24 -6.66 -1.99 20.43
N ILE A 25 -7.85 -2.58 20.53
CA ILE A 25 -8.89 -2.14 21.46
C ILE A 25 -8.53 -2.47 22.91
N PHE A 26 -8.16 -3.73 23.18
CA PHE A 26 -8.06 -4.23 24.55
C PHE A 26 -6.64 -4.24 25.14
N ILE A 27 -5.61 -4.23 24.28
CA ILE A 27 -4.21 -4.27 24.74
C ILE A 27 -3.53 -2.93 24.49
N ALA A 28 -3.50 -2.46 23.24
CA ALA A 28 -2.79 -1.24 22.89
C ALA A 28 -3.58 0.05 23.20
N HIS A 29 -4.89 -0.06 23.45
CA HIS A 29 -5.80 1.07 23.69
C HIS A 29 -5.67 2.17 22.63
N SER A 30 -5.56 1.77 21.35
CA SER A 30 -5.33 2.65 20.22
C SER A 30 -6.49 2.62 19.23
N LEU A 31 -6.80 3.78 18.62
CA LEU A 31 -7.79 3.89 17.54
C LEU A 31 -7.30 3.36 16.19
N THR A 32 -6.06 2.85 16.10
CA THR A 32 -5.51 2.23 14.87
C THR A 32 -6.39 1.11 14.32
N PHE A 33 -7.24 0.45 15.12
CA PHE A 33 -8.21 -0.52 14.59
C PHE A 33 -9.16 0.09 13.54
N LEU A 34 -9.51 1.38 13.65
CA LEU A 34 -10.38 2.07 12.69
C LEU A 34 -9.76 2.10 11.30
N TYR A 35 -8.43 2.22 11.19
CA TYR A 35 -7.71 2.20 9.92
C TYR A 35 -8.00 0.92 9.14
N TYR A 36 -7.81 -0.26 9.76
CA TYR A 36 -8.01 -1.54 9.08
C TYR A 36 -9.47 -1.80 8.74
N VAL A 37 -10.40 -1.36 9.59
CA VAL A 37 -11.85 -1.47 9.32
C VAL A 37 -12.23 -0.59 8.12
N LEU A 38 -11.80 0.66 8.08
CA LEU A 38 -12.13 1.58 6.98
C LEU A 38 -11.45 1.20 5.67
N TRP A 39 -10.15 0.86 5.73
CA TRP A 39 -9.37 0.56 4.54
C TRP A 39 -9.65 -0.83 3.98
N LEU A 40 -9.34 -1.89 4.73
CA LEU A 40 -9.53 -3.27 4.26
C LEU A 40 -11.01 -3.67 4.24
N GLY A 41 -11.76 -3.28 5.27
CA GLY A 41 -13.20 -3.54 5.35
C GLY A 41 -14.02 -2.67 4.40
N GLY A 42 -13.84 -1.35 4.43
CA GLY A 42 -14.57 -0.43 3.54
C GLY A 42 -14.09 -0.51 2.09
N PHE A 43 -12.90 0.03 1.83
CA PHE A 43 -12.37 0.15 0.47
C PHE A 43 -12.08 -1.22 -0.16
N GLY A 44 -11.51 -2.16 0.60
CA GLY A 44 -11.20 -3.51 0.13
C GLY A 44 -12.44 -4.31 -0.30
N ILE A 45 -13.49 -4.34 0.53
CA ILE A 45 -14.75 -5.02 0.17
C ILE A 45 -15.44 -4.31 -0.99
N PHE A 46 -15.47 -2.97 -0.98
CA PHE A 46 -16.04 -2.19 -2.08
C PHE A 46 -15.36 -2.54 -3.42
N PHE A 47 -14.02 -2.50 -3.47
CA PHE A 47 -13.29 -2.84 -4.68
C PHE A 47 -13.60 -4.28 -5.12
N LEU A 48 -13.59 -5.25 -4.20
CA LEU A 48 -13.86 -6.65 -4.52
C LEU A 48 -15.26 -6.88 -5.10
N LYS A 49 -16.27 -6.20 -4.54
CA LYS A 49 -17.67 -6.28 -4.97
C LYS A 49 -17.88 -5.67 -6.35
N TYR A 50 -17.29 -4.49 -6.60
CA TYR A 50 -17.50 -3.73 -7.84
C TYR A 50 -16.39 -3.90 -8.88
N ARG A 51 -15.43 -4.81 -8.65
CA ARG A 51 -14.24 -4.97 -9.50
C ARG A 51 -14.51 -5.09 -11.00
N LYS A 52 -15.54 -5.84 -11.41
CA LYS A 52 -15.85 -6.05 -12.83
C LYS A 52 -16.28 -4.74 -13.48
N ASN A 53 -17.10 -3.98 -12.77
CA ASN A 53 -17.57 -2.68 -13.21
C ASN A 53 -16.42 -1.68 -13.24
N ILE A 54 -15.56 -1.67 -12.21
CA ILE A 54 -14.36 -0.81 -12.16
C ILE A 54 -13.45 -1.10 -13.37
N VAL A 55 -13.09 -2.36 -13.60
CA VAL A 55 -12.24 -2.75 -14.75
C VAL A 55 -12.88 -2.35 -16.08
N ALA A 56 -14.18 -2.58 -16.26
CA ALA A 56 -14.88 -2.18 -17.47
C ALA A 56 -14.87 -0.65 -17.69
N HIS A 57 -15.09 0.13 -16.64
CA HIS A 57 -15.02 1.60 -16.72
C HIS A 57 -13.60 2.07 -17.01
N LEU A 58 -12.59 1.48 -16.37
CA LEU A 58 -11.19 1.81 -16.60
C LEU A 58 -10.75 1.47 -18.02
N ALA A 59 -11.30 0.42 -18.64
CA ALA A 59 -11.03 0.08 -20.03
C ALA A 59 -11.52 1.18 -20.99
N ASN A 60 -12.64 1.83 -20.66
CA ASN A 60 -13.25 2.88 -21.50
C ASN A 60 -12.62 4.28 -21.33
N TRP A 61 -11.72 4.46 -20.36
CA TRP A 61 -11.02 5.75 -20.20
C TRP A 61 -10.09 6.02 -21.39
N ASN A 62 -10.31 7.15 -22.07
CA ASN A 62 -9.50 7.64 -23.20
C ASN A 62 -8.20 8.30 -22.72
N ILE A 63 -7.42 7.57 -21.92
CA ILE A 63 -6.13 7.99 -21.37
C ILE A 63 -5.14 6.86 -21.66
N SER A 64 -3.89 7.21 -22.01
CA SER A 64 -2.85 6.23 -22.28
C SER A 64 -2.60 5.32 -21.07
N HIS A 65 -2.31 4.04 -21.32
CA HIS A 65 -2.09 3.06 -20.24
C HIS A 65 -1.01 3.45 -19.21
N PRO A 66 0.15 4.02 -19.59
CA PRO A 66 1.14 4.46 -18.59
C PRO A 66 0.57 5.52 -17.63
N ILE A 67 -0.09 6.53 -18.18
CA ILE A 67 -0.66 7.63 -17.39
C ILE A 67 -1.77 7.08 -16.48
N LYS A 68 -2.65 6.23 -17.01
CA LYS A 68 -3.73 5.59 -16.24
C LYS A 68 -3.18 4.77 -15.07
N PHE A 69 -2.13 3.99 -15.29
CA PHE A 69 -1.48 3.21 -14.24
C PHE A 69 -0.92 4.10 -13.13
N ILE A 70 -0.18 5.15 -13.50
CA ILE A 70 0.43 6.08 -12.55
C ILE A 70 -0.64 6.82 -11.74
N LEU A 71 -1.65 7.38 -12.42
CA LEU A 71 -2.75 8.11 -11.78
C LEU A 71 -3.50 7.23 -10.78
N LEU A 72 -3.83 5.99 -11.15
CA LEU A 72 -4.56 5.07 -10.26
C LEU A 72 -3.69 4.58 -9.10
N GLY A 73 -2.39 4.38 -9.33
CA GLY A 73 -1.45 4.04 -8.27
C GLY A 73 -1.39 5.15 -7.21
N TYR A 74 -1.17 6.40 -7.65
CA TYR A 74 -1.17 7.53 -6.71
C TYR A 74 -2.52 7.79 -6.09
N ALA A 75 -3.63 7.71 -6.84
CA ALA A 75 -4.96 7.91 -6.28
C ALA A 75 -5.24 6.91 -5.14
N ALA A 76 -4.82 5.65 -5.28
CA ALA A 76 -4.97 4.64 -4.24
C ALA A 76 -4.11 4.97 -3.01
N VAL A 77 -2.84 5.36 -3.21
CA VAL A 77 -1.96 5.81 -2.12
C VAL A 77 -2.57 7.00 -1.38
N LEU A 78 -2.94 8.07 -2.09
CA LEU A 78 -3.49 9.28 -1.47
C LEU A 78 -4.81 9.02 -0.73
N THR A 79 -5.63 8.07 -1.20
CA THR A 79 -6.87 7.67 -0.53
C THR A 79 -6.58 6.88 0.76
N GLU A 80 -5.58 6.02 0.73
CA GLU A 80 -5.13 5.29 1.92
C GLU A 80 -4.62 6.28 2.98
N GLU A 81 -3.79 7.23 2.58
CA GLU A 81 -3.21 8.23 3.47
C GLU A 81 -4.24 9.20 4.05
N PHE A 82 -5.31 9.46 3.31
CA PHE A 82 -6.46 10.19 3.87
C PHE A 82 -7.08 9.42 5.05
N THR A 83 -7.15 8.08 4.95
CA THR A 83 -7.64 7.21 6.02
C THR A 83 -6.68 7.22 7.21
N VAL A 84 -5.37 7.18 6.97
CA VAL A 84 -4.33 7.29 8.00
C VAL A 84 -4.44 8.63 8.73
N ALA A 85 -4.46 9.74 8.00
CA ALA A 85 -4.61 11.08 8.56
C ALA A 85 -5.89 11.24 9.40
N LEU A 86 -6.98 10.61 8.97
CA LEU A 86 -8.26 10.65 9.68
C LEU A 86 -8.15 9.94 11.04
N VAL A 87 -7.53 8.77 11.07
CA VAL A 87 -7.35 7.97 12.29
C VAL A 87 -6.42 8.68 13.28
N HIS A 88 -5.33 9.27 12.81
CA HIS A 88 -4.44 10.10 13.65
C HIS A 88 -5.17 11.32 14.19
N SER A 89 -5.91 12.04 13.35
CA SER A 89 -6.66 13.22 13.80
C SER A 89 -7.71 12.88 14.86
N PHE A 90 -8.39 11.73 14.77
CA PHE A 90 -9.29 11.28 15.83
C PHE A 90 -8.57 10.91 17.13
N THR A 91 -7.37 10.34 17.02
CA THR A 91 -6.56 9.95 18.19
C THR A 91 -6.07 11.16 18.98
N GLU A 92 -5.80 12.29 18.31
CA GLU A 92 -5.20 13.49 18.89
C GLU A 92 -6.20 14.57 19.32
N GLY A 93 -7.51 14.32 19.20
CA GLY A 93 -8.54 15.33 19.42
C GLY A 93 -8.79 16.14 18.15
N PHE A 94 -9.68 15.60 17.31
CA PHE A 94 -9.97 16.05 15.96
C PHE A 94 -10.10 17.58 15.82
N SER A 95 -9.34 18.15 14.88
CA SER A 95 -9.50 19.54 14.43
C SER A 95 -9.40 19.61 12.92
N LEU A 96 -10.28 20.39 12.27
CA LEU A 96 -10.30 20.49 10.82
C LEU A 96 -8.98 21.04 10.23
N PRO A 97 -8.36 22.09 10.81
CA PRO A 97 -7.06 22.57 10.31
C PRO A 97 -5.95 21.52 10.47
N GLY A 98 -5.88 20.84 11.63
CA GLY A 98 -4.88 19.80 11.90
C GLY A 98 -5.04 18.60 10.96
N PHE A 99 -6.28 18.17 10.73
CA PHE A 99 -6.58 17.10 9.77
C PHE A 99 -6.14 17.46 8.35
N GLY A 100 -6.46 18.67 7.89
CA GLY A 100 -6.01 19.15 6.57
C GLY A 100 -4.48 19.17 6.46
N GLN A 101 -3.79 19.64 7.49
CA GLN A 101 -2.33 19.64 7.53
C GLN A 101 -1.76 18.22 7.45
N LEU A 102 -2.28 17.27 8.25
CA LEU A 102 -1.84 15.87 8.23
C LEU A 102 -2.03 15.25 6.85
N ILE A 103 -3.17 15.46 6.19
CA ILE A 103 -3.39 14.96 4.82
C ILE A 103 -2.28 15.43 3.88
N PHE A 104 -1.99 16.74 3.85
CA PHE A 104 -0.97 17.28 2.96
C PHE A 104 0.43 16.77 3.30
N GLN A 105 0.74 16.63 4.58
CA GLN A 105 2.01 16.06 5.04
C GLN A 105 2.17 14.60 4.57
N PHE A 106 1.18 13.75 4.84
CA PHE A 106 1.20 12.35 4.41
C PHE A 106 1.23 12.22 2.89
N TRP A 107 0.48 13.04 2.16
CA TRP A 107 0.53 13.06 0.70
C TRP A 107 1.89 13.50 0.17
N ALA A 108 2.47 14.58 0.71
CA ALA A 108 3.80 15.04 0.32
C ALA A 108 4.86 13.96 0.52
N PHE A 109 4.80 13.25 1.66
CA PHE A 109 5.70 12.13 1.92
C PHE A 109 5.49 10.98 0.93
N ASN A 110 4.25 10.51 0.80
CA ASN A 110 3.95 9.28 0.10
C ASN A 110 3.99 9.38 -1.42
N LEU A 111 3.84 10.58 -1.99
CA LEU A 111 4.09 10.81 -3.41
C LEU A 111 5.51 10.34 -3.78
N PHE A 112 6.53 10.72 -3.00
CA PHE A 112 7.90 10.29 -3.27
C PHE A 112 8.17 8.85 -2.83
N ALA A 113 7.69 8.45 -1.64
CA ALA A 113 7.94 7.11 -1.10
C ALA A 113 7.39 6.00 -2.01
N PHE A 114 6.20 6.21 -2.60
CA PHE A 114 5.57 5.23 -3.50
C PHE A 114 5.94 5.40 -4.97
N THR A 115 6.63 6.48 -5.38
CA THR A 115 6.99 6.70 -6.80
C THR A 115 7.73 5.49 -7.38
N GLY A 116 8.78 5.03 -6.70
CA GLY A 116 9.58 3.91 -7.19
C GLY A 116 8.84 2.59 -7.21
N PHE A 117 7.96 2.38 -6.21
CA PHE A 117 7.07 1.23 -6.16
C PHE A 117 6.10 1.20 -7.35
N ILE A 118 5.42 2.30 -7.65
CA ILE A 118 4.47 2.40 -8.77
C ILE A 118 5.21 2.22 -10.11
N LEU A 119 6.29 2.97 -10.35
CA LEU A 119 7.02 2.90 -11.61
C LEU A 119 7.72 1.55 -11.82
N GLY A 120 8.30 0.99 -10.76
CA GLY A 120 8.90 -0.34 -10.78
C GLY A 120 7.89 -1.41 -11.16
N TRP A 121 6.69 -1.39 -10.57
CA TRP A 121 5.63 -2.33 -10.94
C TRP A 121 5.12 -2.14 -12.36
N TYR A 122 4.98 -0.90 -12.82
CA TYR A 122 4.61 -0.64 -14.22
C TYR A 122 5.62 -1.29 -15.18
N PHE A 123 6.92 -1.08 -14.95
CA PHE A 123 7.98 -1.68 -15.76
C PHE A 123 7.95 -3.22 -15.72
N LEU A 124 7.84 -3.80 -14.52
CA LEU A 124 7.83 -5.25 -14.33
C LEU A 124 6.63 -5.90 -15.03
N LEU A 125 5.43 -5.35 -14.87
CA LEU A 125 4.19 -5.91 -15.42
C LEU A 125 4.11 -5.79 -16.95
N LYS A 126 4.75 -4.78 -17.55
CA LYS A 126 4.85 -4.66 -19.00
C LYS A 126 5.83 -5.66 -19.61
N ARG A 127 6.80 -6.14 -18.82
CA ARG A 127 7.86 -7.03 -19.32
C ARG A 127 7.66 -8.50 -18.97
N TYR A 128 7.13 -8.81 -17.78
CA TYR A 128 7.10 -10.17 -17.26
C TYR A 128 5.70 -10.60 -16.83
N ARG A 129 5.45 -11.91 -16.91
CA ARG A 129 4.23 -12.52 -16.43
C ARG A 129 4.33 -12.88 -14.94
N TYR A 130 3.42 -12.33 -14.14
CA TYR A 130 3.24 -12.69 -12.74
C TYR A 130 1.96 -13.50 -12.57
N SER A 131 1.89 -14.35 -11.54
CA SER A 131 0.61 -14.88 -11.07
C SER A 131 0.01 -13.97 -10.00
N ALA A 132 -1.27 -14.14 -9.67
CA ALA A 132 -1.89 -13.43 -8.54
C ALA A 132 -1.16 -13.71 -7.22
N THR A 133 -0.68 -14.94 -7.04
CA THR A 133 0.12 -15.34 -5.87
C THR A 133 1.46 -14.63 -5.84
N ASP A 134 2.17 -14.57 -6.98
CA ASP A 134 3.45 -13.85 -7.05
C ASP A 134 3.27 -12.36 -6.71
N LEU A 135 2.23 -11.72 -7.26
CA LEU A 135 1.92 -10.33 -6.95
C LEU A 135 1.66 -10.15 -5.46
N PHE A 136 0.80 -10.99 -4.88
CA PHE A 136 0.46 -10.91 -3.46
C PHE A 136 1.70 -10.94 -2.57
N PHE A 137 2.59 -11.92 -2.78
CA PHE A 137 3.77 -12.08 -1.94
C PHE A 137 4.84 -11.02 -2.20
N ILE A 138 5.11 -10.63 -3.45
CA ILE A 138 6.15 -9.64 -3.76
C ILE A 138 5.71 -8.26 -3.29
N VAL A 139 4.48 -7.84 -3.63
CA VAL A 139 3.91 -6.57 -3.18
C VAL A 139 3.81 -6.54 -1.66
N GLY A 140 3.29 -7.62 -1.07
CA GLY A 140 3.08 -7.70 0.36
C GLY A 140 4.39 -7.69 1.15
N ALA A 141 5.41 -8.44 0.71
CA ALA A 141 6.71 -8.45 1.35
C ALA A 141 7.43 -7.10 1.22
N TRP A 142 7.23 -6.38 0.10
CA TRP A 142 7.69 -4.99 -0.01
C TRP A 142 7.01 -4.10 1.03
N GLY A 143 5.70 -4.25 1.23
CA GLY A 143 4.95 -3.56 2.28
C GLY A 143 5.51 -3.83 3.67
N LEU A 144 5.74 -5.09 4.02
CA LEU A 144 6.31 -5.44 5.33
C LEU A 144 7.71 -4.84 5.56
N PHE A 145 8.51 -4.75 4.50
CA PHE A 145 9.82 -4.12 4.54
C PHE A 145 9.72 -2.60 4.74
N SER A 146 8.88 -1.93 3.95
CA SER A 146 8.70 -0.46 3.99
C SER A 146 8.07 0.02 5.29
N GLU A 147 7.12 -0.72 5.84
CA GLU A 147 6.49 -0.42 7.15
C GLU A 147 7.34 -0.87 8.35
N HIS A 148 8.56 -1.38 8.11
CA HIS A 148 9.42 -1.95 9.15
C HIS A 148 8.69 -2.98 10.05
N THR A 149 7.66 -3.67 9.54
CA THR A 149 6.75 -4.50 10.36
C THR A 149 7.50 -5.59 11.12
N LEU A 150 8.56 -6.14 10.52
CA LEU A 150 9.36 -7.19 11.14
C LEU A 150 10.26 -6.69 12.27
N THR A 151 10.51 -5.39 12.38
CA THR A 151 11.28 -4.83 13.51
C THR A 151 10.51 -4.97 14.83
N PHE A 152 9.18 -4.94 14.79
CA PHE A 152 8.31 -5.19 15.93
C PHE A 152 8.43 -6.62 16.48
N LEU A 153 9.03 -7.58 15.76
CA LEU A 153 9.22 -8.93 16.29
C LEU A 153 10.03 -8.93 17.60
N ARG A 154 10.94 -7.96 17.78
CA ARG A 154 11.78 -7.84 18.98
C ARG A 154 11.09 -7.17 20.16
N THR A 155 10.19 -6.23 19.90
CA THR A 155 9.53 -5.41 20.94
C THR A 155 8.14 -5.92 21.27
N ASN A 156 7.42 -6.43 20.27
CA ASN A 156 6.04 -6.87 20.38
C ASN A 156 5.72 -7.92 19.29
N THR A 157 6.15 -9.14 19.55
CA THR A 157 6.03 -10.27 18.61
C THR A 157 4.58 -10.55 18.21
N LEU A 158 3.65 -10.43 19.15
CA LEU A 158 2.23 -10.66 18.87
C LEU A 158 1.69 -9.64 17.86
N ALA A 159 1.92 -8.34 18.10
CA ALA A 159 1.51 -7.30 17.15
C ALA A 159 2.16 -7.50 15.79
N ALA A 160 3.46 -7.80 15.74
CA ALA A 160 4.18 -8.05 14.50
C ALA A 160 3.54 -9.18 13.67
N ILE A 161 3.21 -10.32 14.30
CA ILE A 161 2.55 -11.45 13.62
C ILE A 161 1.17 -11.06 13.10
N LEU A 162 0.38 -10.37 13.92
CA LEU A 162 -0.98 -9.94 13.56
C LEU A 162 -1.01 -8.90 12.45
N LEU A 163 0.08 -8.13 12.28
CA LEU A 163 0.23 -7.11 11.24
C LEU A 163 0.63 -7.69 9.87
N ILE A 164 1.21 -8.89 9.80
CA ILE A 164 1.75 -9.44 8.54
C ILE A 164 0.68 -9.45 7.43
N LEU A 165 -0.43 -10.16 7.64
CA LEU A 165 -1.45 -10.31 6.59
C LEU A 165 -2.18 -9.00 6.28
N PRO A 166 -2.57 -8.17 7.26
CA PRO A 166 -3.14 -6.85 7.01
C PRO A 166 -2.21 -5.95 6.19
N THR A 167 -0.94 -5.80 6.58
CA THR A 167 0.03 -4.96 5.85
C THR A 167 0.24 -5.46 4.43
N MET A 168 0.43 -6.77 4.24
CA MET A 168 0.53 -7.35 2.89
C MET A 168 -0.71 -7.04 2.06
N SER A 169 -1.90 -7.08 2.66
CA SER A 169 -3.16 -6.84 1.98
C SER A 169 -3.39 -5.37 1.66
N THR A 170 -2.98 -4.46 2.53
CA THR A 170 -2.98 -3.01 2.30
C THR A 170 -2.19 -2.68 1.04
N TYR A 171 -0.94 -3.13 0.95
CA TYR A 171 -0.09 -2.83 -0.21
C TYR A 171 -0.62 -3.44 -1.52
N ASN A 172 -1.22 -4.63 -1.44
CA ASN A 172 -1.89 -5.23 -2.59
C ASN A 172 -3.11 -4.41 -3.02
N LEU A 173 -3.89 -3.90 -2.06
CA LEU A 173 -5.04 -3.04 -2.33
C LEU A 173 -4.62 -1.70 -2.96
N ILE A 174 -3.49 -1.12 -2.52
CA ILE A 174 -2.91 0.10 -3.08
C ILE A 174 -2.57 -0.07 -4.58
N ILE A 175 -1.85 -1.14 -4.95
CA ILE A 175 -1.41 -1.30 -6.35
C ILE A 175 -2.51 -1.80 -7.28
N THR A 176 -3.56 -2.39 -6.72
CA THR A 176 -4.60 -3.11 -7.46
C THR A 176 -5.33 -2.27 -8.52
N PRO A 177 -5.79 -1.03 -8.24
CA PRO A 177 -6.41 -0.19 -9.26
C PRO A 177 -5.49 0.06 -10.46
N ALA A 178 -4.20 0.25 -10.21
CA ALA A 178 -3.20 0.43 -11.26
C ALA A 178 -3.07 -0.83 -12.12
N ILE A 179 -2.93 -2.01 -11.51
CA ILE A 179 -2.85 -3.30 -12.21
C ILE A 179 -4.10 -3.56 -13.06
N ALA A 180 -5.28 -3.23 -12.52
CA ALA A 180 -6.56 -3.39 -13.22
C ALA A 180 -6.66 -2.55 -14.51
N SER A 181 -5.82 -1.52 -14.66
CA SER A 181 -5.80 -0.64 -15.83
C SER A 181 -4.89 -1.12 -16.98
N ILE A 182 -4.09 -2.17 -16.74
CA ILE A 182 -3.21 -2.77 -17.75
C ILE A 182 -4.04 -3.67 -18.69
N SER A 183 -4.07 -3.31 -19.98
CA SER A 183 -4.71 -4.10 -21.03
C SER A 183 -3.85 -5.27 -21.51
N GLN A 184 -2.53 -5.11 -21.50
CA GLN A 184 -1.56 -6.09 -21.99
C GLN A 184 -0.40 -6.22 -21.01
N PHE A 185 -0.31 -7.42 -20.43
CA PHE A 185 0.80 -7.84 -19.58
C PHE A 185 1.95 -8.39 -20.43
N GLY A 186 3.16 -8.34 -19.88
CA GLY A 186 4.30 -8.99 -20.51
C GLY A 186 4.13 -10.50 -20.60
N GLU A 187 4.64 -11.09 -21.68
CA GLU A 187 4.55 -12.53 -21.94
C GLU A 187 5.78 -13.29 -21.40
N LYS A 188 6.85 -12.57 -21.05
CA LYS A 188 8.11 -13.20 -20.63
C LYS A 188 7.94 -13.89 -19.29
N GLU A 189 8.09 -15.21 -19.30
CA GLU A 189 8.21 -15.98 -18.07
C GLU A 189 9.61 -15.85 -17.47
N MET A 190 9.68 -15.80 -16.15
CA MET A 190 10.93 -15.76 -15.41
C MET A 190 10.94 -16.91 -14.40
N ASN A 191 12.11 -17.51 -14.21
CA ASN A 191 12.31 -18.56 -13.22
C ASN A 191 11.81 -18.07 -11.84
N PRO A 192 10.94 -18.83 -11.14
CA PRO A 192 10.38 -18.45 -9.85
C PRO A 192 11.42 -17.95 -8.84
N TRP A 193 12.58 -18.60 -8.75
CA TRP A 193 13.63 -18.23 -7.79
C TRP A 193 14.29 -16.88 -8.09
N LYS A 194 14.35 -16.49 -9.37
CA LYS A 194 14.87 -15.18 -9.79
C LYS A 194 13.79 -14.11 -9.74
N LYS A 195 12.52 -14.49 -9.80
CA LYS A 195 11.37 -13.58 -9.87
C LYS A 195 11.30 -12.64 -8.69
N TYR A 196 11.38 -13.18 -7.48
CA TYR A 196 11.28 -12.42 -6.24
C TYR A 196 12.44 -11.41 -6.09
N PRO A 197 13.72 -11.83 -6.01
CA PRO A 197 14.82 -10.90 -5.79
C PRO A 197 14.95 -9.86 -6.91
N TYR A 198 14.72 -10.25 -8.16
CA TYR A 198 14.77 -9.30 -9.28
C TYR A 198 13.68 -8.23 -9.18
N SER A 199 12.46 -8.61 -8.80
CA SER A 199 11.36 -7.64 -8.66
C SER A 199 11.67 -6.63 -7.55
N PHE A 200 12.21 -7.09 -6.43
CA PHE A 200 12.68 -6.22 -5.34
C PHE A 200 13.79 -5.28 -5.79
N LEU A 201 14.79 -5.78 -6.51
CA LEU A 201 15.89 -4.97 -7.03
C LEU A 201 15.41 -3.89 -7.99
N VAL A 202 14.47 -4.22 -8.88
CA VAL A 202 13.89 -3.25 -9.80
C VAL A 202 13.13 -2.19 -9.03
N ILE A 203 12.22 -2.57 -8.14
CA ILE A 203 11.47 -1.60 -7.33
C ILE A 203 12.42 -0.70 -6.54
N PHE A 204 13.42 -1.28 -5.88
CA PHE A 204 14.44 -0.54 -5.14
C PHE A 204 15.18 0.47 -6.02
N ALA A 205 15.63 0.05 -7.21
CA ALA A 205 16.33 0.92 -8.15
C ALA A 205 15.46 2.12 -8.59
N PHE A 206 14.17 1.89 -8.86
CA PHE A 206 13.23 2.96 -9.18
C PHE A 206 12.92 3.87 -7.98
N SER A 207 13.10 3.39 -6.74
CA SER A 207 12.89 4.16 -5.51
C SER A 207 14.07 5.02 -5.09
N VAL A 208 15.30 4.77 -5.56
CA VAL A 208 16.50 5.51 -5.11
C VAL A 208 16.35 7.02 -5.29
N ILE A 209 16.03 7.48 -6.51
CA ILE A 209 15.96 8.92 -6.80
C ILE A 209 14.81 9.59 -6.03
N PRO A 210 13.57 9.09 -6.07
CA PRO A 210 12.46 9.69 -5.30
C PRO A 210 12.72 9.76 -3.80
N VAL A 211 13.30 8.69 -3.21
CA VAL A 211 13.59 8.66 -1.77
C VAL A 211 14.71 9.63 -1.40
N LEU A 212 15.73 9.81 -2.25
CA LEU A 212 16.76 10.83 -2.03
C LEU A 212 16.18 12.24 -2.09
N ILE A 213 15.29 12.52 -3.05
CA ILE A 213 14.58 13.80 -3.13
C ILE A 213 13.74 14.01 -1.87
N LEU A 214 13.00 12.99 -1.43
CA LEU A 214 12.21 13.03 -0.20
C LEU A 214 13.08 13.36 1.01
N ALA A 215 14.23 12.70 1.16
CA ALA A 215 15.15 12.95 2.27
C ALA A 215 15.66 14.40 2.28
N LEU A 216 16.03 14.93 1.10
CA LEU A 216 16.45 16.33 0.96
C LEU A 216 15.32 17.32 1.29
N LEU A 217 14.12 17.08 0.78
CA LEU A 217 12.96 17.94 1.04
C LEU A 217 12.54 17.91 2.51
N ARG A 218 12.58 16.75 3.17
CA ARG A 218 12.30 16.61 4.60
C ARG A 218 13.31 17.37 5.45
N TRP A 219 14.58 17.37 5.04
CA TRP A 219 15.62 18.11 5.73
C TRP A 219 15.43 19.64 5.58
N GLN A 220 15.04 20.12 4.40
CA GLN A 220 14.85 21.55 4.14
C GLN A 220 13.52 22.10 4.66
N PHE A 221 12.45 21.29 4.61
CA PHE A 221 11.08 21.70 4.93
C PHE A 221 10.41 20.69 5.88
N PRO A 222 10.93 20.48 7.10
CA PRO A 222 10.44 19.43 7.99
C PRO A 222 8.95 19.57 8.32
N GLY A 223 8.42 20.80 8.41
CA GLY A 223 7.00 21.04 8.66
C GLY A 223 6.05 20.66 7.52
N ALA A 224 6.57 20.44 6.31
CA ALA A 224 5.79 20.01 5.14
C ALA A 224 5.58 18.48 5.09
N PHE A 225 6.22 17.72 5.99
CA PHE A 225 6.15 16.27 6.04
C PHE A 225 5.68 15.80 7.43
N PRO A 226 5.24 14.54 7.56
CA PRO A 226 4.79 14.04 8.85
C PRO A 226 5.97 14.00 9.83
N PRO A 227 5.75 14.34 11.12
CA PRO A 227 6.77 14.18 12.15
C PRO A 227 7.17 12.71 12.34
N CYS A 228 8.36 12.48 12.90
CA CYS A 228 8.93 11.15 13.11
C CYS A 228 8.12 10.24 14.05
N GLU A 229 7.13 10.78 14.75
CA GLU A 229 6.20 10.02 15.57
C GLU A 229 5.24 9.16 14.71
N TYR A 230 4.96 9.59 13.47
CA TYR A 230 4.08 8.86 12.56
C TYR A 230 4.83 8.01 11.53
N ILE A 231 6.07 8.36 11.22
CA ILE A 231 6.86 7.72 10.16
C ILE A 231 8.28 7.47 10.63
N SER A 232 8.89 6.38 10.16
CA SER A 232 10.30 6.11 10.46
C SER A 232 11.21 7.22 9.93
N CYS A 233 12.09 7.67 10.82
CA CYS A 233 13.26 8.49 10.57
C CYS A 233 14.48 7.60 10.88
#